data_AF-A0A8K0QW86-F1
#
_entry.id   AF-A0A8K0QW86-F1
#
_cell.length_a   1.000
_cell.length_b   1.000
_cell.length_c   1.000
_cell.angle_alpha   90.00
_cell.angle_beta   90.00
_cell.angle_gamma   90.00
#
_symmetry.space_group_name_H-M   'P 1'
#
loop_
_entity.id
_entity.type
_entity.pdbx_description
1 polymer ?
#
loop_
_entity_poly.entity_id
_entity_poly.type
_entity_poly.pdbx_seq_one_letter_code
_entity_poly.pdbx_strand_id
1 'polypeptide(L)'
;MRLFLLYALTSSIAQARRPEPLHVLPIPERLPASASLFRRQQSVEPCTQISAAWASQRTNATLIIVPAELAYECLQSVPVDVDGDLQEIEELKEYLQYQSTLAYLKAGVPGQIEPFDVIRSLDQIANGVRNGSYASDYEVQLSIRALLDRAGDFHLYYIPDLTTIFSFRRREGSLISLSSDALQVPQLFPRNDMLRQDTTGFTPSAVLSINGRNASEYVESFSSGTNFHNADARYNNALSNPVRAAFRGFDDGFFRSSYMSLKDTPIHLTRALARQPI
;
A
#
# COMPACT_ATOMS: atom_id res chain seq x y z
N MET A 1 3.26 11.17 12.43
CA MET A 1 4.08 11.68 11.30
C MET A 1 3.34 11.35 10.01
N ARG A 2 2.93 12.37 9.23
CA ARG A 2 1.80 12.30 8.28
C ARG A 2 2.12 11.51 6.98
N LEU A 3 1.32 10.48 6.70
CA LEU A 3 1.17 9.74 5.43
C LEU A 3 0.36 10.58 4.42
N PHE A 4 0.59 10.41 3.11
CA PHE A 4 -0.06 11.15 2.00
C PHE A 4 -0.53 10.16 0.91
N LEU A 5 -1.38 10.59 -0.04
CA LEU A 5 -2.17 9.71 -0.91
C LEU A 5 -2.11 10.09 -2.40
N LEU A 6 -2.17 9.17 -3.39
CA LEU A 6 -2.07 9.52 -4.84
C LEU A 6 -2.66 8.46 -5.81
N TYR A 7 -3.46 8.87 -6.80
CA TYR A 7 -3.65 8.19 -8.11
C TYR A 7 -3.93 9.17 -9.25
N ALA A 8 -3.56 8.79 -10.49
CA ALA A 8 -3.54 9.60 -11.71
C ALA A 8 -4.04 8.81 -12.92
N LEU A 9 -4.54 9.49 -13.97
CA LEU A 9 -4.51 9.03 -15.38
C LEU A 9 -4.67 10.23 -16.35
N THR A 10 -3.71 10.41 -17.27
CA THR A 10 -3.98 10.68 -18.70
C THR A 10 -2.88 10.04 -19.57
N SER A 11 -3.29 9.62 -20.76
CA SER A 11 -2.64 8.70 -21.70
C SER A 11 -1.34 9.25 -22.33
N SER A 12 -0.36 8.37 -22.57
CA SER A 12 0.88 8.71 -23.29
C SER A 12 0.78 8.41 -24.79
N ILE A 13 1.18 9.36 -25.62
CA ILE A 13 1.70 9.11 -26.97
C ILE A 13 3.21 8.91 -26.82
N ALA A 14 3.74 7.84 -27.40
CA ALA A 14 5.17 7.51 -27.36
C ALA A 14 5.98 8.49 -28.23
N GLN A 15 6.87 9.25 -27.59
CA GLN A 15 8.01 9.89 -28.25
C GLN A 15 9.26 9.67 -27.39
N ALA A 16 10.32 9.20 -28.03
CA ALA A 16 11.64 9.06 -27.43
C ALA A 16 12.18 10.43 -26.99
N ARG A 17 11.99 10.78 -25.72
CA ARG A 17 12.61 11.95 -25.09
C ARG A 17 13.80 11.49 -24.25
N ARG A 18 14.92 12.19 -24.38
CA ARG A 18 16.05 12.14 -23.45
C ARG A 18 15.51 12.45 -22.03
N PRO A 19 16.04 11.85 -20.95
CA PRO A 19 15.55 12.11 -19.61
C PRO A 19 15.75 13.59 -19.27
N GLU A 20 14.65 14.34 -19.20
CA GLU A 20 14.64 15.68 -18.61
C GLU A 20 14.94 15.55 -17.11
N PRO A 21 15.67 16.50 -16.51
CA PRO A 21 15.85 16.53 -15.06
C PRO A 21 14.48 16.68 -14.41
N LEU A 22 14.10 15.68 -13.60
CA LEU A 22 12.86 15.67 -12.83
C LEU A 22 12.83 16.93 -11.95
N HIS A 23 11.87 17.82 -12.21
CA HIS A 23 11.59 18.97 -11.36
C HIS A 23 11.26 18.48 -9.94
N VAL A 24 12.18 18.73 -9.00
CA VAL A 24 11.94 18.50 -7.57
C VAL A 24 10.90 19.53 -7.14
N LEU A 25 9.67 19.08 -6.90
CA LEU A 25 8.66 19.95 -6.29
C LEU A 25 9.16 20.40 -4.91
N PRO A 26 9.07 21.70 -4.57
CA PRO A 26 9.49 22.20 -3.28
C PRO A 26 8.74 21.48 -2.16
N ILE A 27 9.48 20.99 -1.17
CA ILE A 27 8.93 20.39 0.06
C ILE A 27 8.30 21.53 0.87
N PRO A 28 6.97 21.56 1.11
CA PRO A 28 6.41 22.56 1.99
C PRO A 28 6.94 22.32 3.41
N GLU A 29 7.53 23.37 3.97
CA GLU A 29 7.90 23.43 5.36
C GLU A 29 6.65 23.26 6.23
N ARG A 30 6.85 22.65 7.40
CA ARG A 30 5.87 22.25 8.42
C ARG A 30 4.55 23.05 8.36
N LEU A 31 3.46 22.41 7.92
CA LEU A 31 2.11 22.98 8.02
C LEU A 31 1.84 23.37 9.50
N PRO A 32 1.37 24.60 9.77
CA PRO A 32 1.07 25.01 11.13
C PRO A 32 0.02 24.07 11.75
N ALA A 33 0.09 23.90 13.06
CA ALA A 33 -0.96 23.21 13.80
C ALA A 33 -2.28 23.97 13.55
N SER A 34 -3.26 23.29 12.94
CA SER A 34 -4.60 23.86 12.75
C SER A 34 -5.13 24.29 14.10
N ALA A 35 -5.44 25.58 14.25
CA ALA A 35 -6.02 26.12 15.46
C ALA A 35 -7.30 25.36 15.80
N SER A 36 -7.31 24.76 16.98
CA SER A 36 -8.45 24.09 17.59
C SER A 36 -9.56 25.10 17.88
N LEU A 37 -10.43 25.32 16.89
CA LEU A 37 -11.67 26.08 17.04
C LEU A 37 -12.84 25.29 16.45
N PHE A 38 -13.10 24.10 16.99
CA PHE A 38 -14.43 23.51 16.89
C PHE A 38 -14.91 23.14 18.29
N ARG A 39 -15.83 23.97 18.76
CA ARG A 39 -16.55 23.87 20.01
C ARG A 39 -17.43 22.61 19.98
N ARG A 40 -17.27 21.79 21.01
CA ARG A 40 -18.07 20.62 21.42
C ARG A 40 -19.53 20.60 20.91
N GLN A 41 -19.78 19.86 19.84
CA GLN A 41 -21.06 19.24 19.46
C GLN A 41 -20.68 17.96 18.68
N GLN A 42 -21.34 16.83 18.98
CA GLN A 42 -21.25 15.50 18.34
C GLN A 42 -20.09 15.31 17.36
N SER A 43 -19.15 14.42 17.67
CA SER A 43 -18.03 14.05 16.79
C SER A 43 -18.48 14.02 15.33
N VAL A 44 -18.01 14.98 14.53
CA VAL A 44 -18.39 15.10 13.12
C VAL A 44 -17.99 13.82 12.42
N GLU A 45 -18.93 13.22 11.68
CA GLU A 45 -18.70 11.97 10.97
C GLU A 45 -17.44 12.08 10.07
N PRO A 46 -16.49 11.13 10.11
CA PRO A 46 -15.19 11.25 9.46
C PRO A 46 -15.25 11.52 7.94
N CYS A 47 -16.16 10.86 7.20
CA CYS A 47 -16.31 11.09 5.77
C CYS A 47 -16.79 12.52 5.45
N THR A 48 -17.59 13.11 6.33
CA THR A 48 -18.00 14.52 6.22
C THR A 48 -16.81 15.45 6.36
N GLN A 49 -15.89 15.16 7.29
CA GLN A 49 -14.65 15.93 7.44
C GLN A 49 -13.73 15.77 6.21
N ILE A 50 -13.64 14.56 5.66
CA ILE A 50 -12.91 14.30 4.40
C ILE A 50 -13.52 15.10 3.25
N SER A 51 -14.85 15.08 3.10
CA SER A 51 -15.56 15.83 2.05
C SER A 51 -15.28 17.33 2.13
N ALA A 52 -15.32 17.91 3.33
CA ALA A 52 -14.97 19.31 3.56
C ALA A 52 -13.49 19.61 3.22
N ALA A 53 -12.57 18.75 3.65
CA ALA A 53 -11.15 18.88 3.33
C ALA A 53 -10.90 18.81 1.82
N TRP A 54 -11.55 17.88 1.12
CA TRP A 54 -11.50 17.77 -0.34
C TRP A 54 -12.05 19.02 -1.02
N ALA A 55 -13.22 19.50 -0.61
CA ALA A 55 -13.86 20.68 -1.19
C ALA A 55 -12.98 21.95 -1.05
N SER A 56 -12.25 22.08 0.06
CA SER A 56 -11.35 23.22 0.30
C SER A 56 -10.08 23.23 -0.57
N GLN A 57 -9.66 22.06 -1.10
CA GLN A 57 -8.42 21.90 -1.86
C GLN A 57 -8.64 21.76 -3.37
N ARG A 58 -9.80 21.21 -3.78
CA ARG A 58 -10.04 20.75 -5.16
C ARG A 58 -9.84 21.78 -6.26
N THR A 59 -9.98 23.08 -5.97
CA THR A 59 -9.88 24.13 -6.99
C THR A 59 -8.45 24.56 -7.27
N ASN A 60 -7.54 24.36 -6.32
CA ASN A 60 -6.18 24.92 -6.36
C ASN A 60 -5.08 23.86 -6.26
N ALA A 61 -5.43 22.62 -5.94
CA ALA A 61 -4.47 21.54 -5.73
C ALA A 61 -4.42 20.59 -6.93
N THR A 62 -3.21 20.31 -7.41
CA THR A 62 -2.94 19.19 -8.33
C THR A 62 -3.02 17.83 -7.61
N LEU A 63 -2.92 17.85 -6.28
CA LEU A 63 -3.06 16.68 -5.42
C LEU A 63 -3.77 17.04 -4.11
N ILE A 64 -4.84 16.31 -3.78
CA ILE A 64 -5.59 16.50 -2.53
C ILE A 64 -5.03 15.58 -1.46
N ILE A 65 -4.79 16.15 -0.30
CA ILE A 65 -4.15 15.47 0.81
C ILE A 65 -5.04 15.59 2.04
N VAL A 66 -5.26 14.45 2.68
CA VAL A 66 -6.01 14.33 3.94
C VAL A 66 -5.18 13.54 4.97
N PRO A 67 -5.40 13.75 6.27
CA PRO A 67 -4.81 12.90 7.30
C PRO A 67 -5.19 11.43 7.09
N ALA A 68 -4.21 10.52 7.11
CA ALA A 68 -4.44 9.09 6.88
C ALA A 68 -5.36 8.46 7.94
N GLU A 69 -5.24 8.88 9.21
CA GLU A 69 -6.10 8.43 10.29
C GLU A 69 -7.56 8.80 10.03
N LEU A 70 -7.83 10.06 9.64
CA LEU A 70 -9.17 10.51 9.28
C LEU A 70 -9.75 9.77 8.06
N ALA A 71 -8.91 9.49 7.05
CA ALA A 71 -9.34 8.70 5.89
C ALA A 71 -9.68 7.24 6.27
N TYR A 72 -8.89 6.63 7.16
CA TYR A 72 -9.16 5.30 7.68
C TYR A 72 -10.43 5.28 8.53
N GLU A 73 -10.64 6.27 9.39
CA GLU A 73 -11.87 6.43 10.17
C GLU A 73 -13.10 6.60 9.27
N CYS A 74 -12.98 7.29 8.14
CA CYS A 74 -14.04 7.40 7.13
C CYS A 74 -14.35 6.03 6.48
N LEU A 75 -13.33 5.27 6.09
CA LEU A 75 -13.57 3.91 5.57
C LEU A 75 -14.25 3.02 6.60
N GLN A 76 -13.86 3.14 7.88
CA GLN A 76 -14.44 2.40 9.00
C GLN A 76 -15.85 2.88 9.40
N SER A 77 -16.30 4.06 8.95
CA SER A 77 -17.66 4.53 9.23
C SER A 77 -18.69 4.07 8.19
N VAL A 78 -18.25 3.46 7.08
CA VAL A 78 -19.16 2.93 6.05
C VAL A 78 -19.87 1.67 6.59
N PRO A 79 -21.21 1.69 6.70
CA PRO A 79 -21.96 0.56 7.23
C PRO A 79 -21.95 -0.63 6.27
N VAL A 80 -21.95 -1.85 6.82
CA VAL A 80 -22.07 -3.11 6.06
C VAL A 80 -23.40 -3.11 5.29
N ASP A 81 -23.33 -3.32 3.97
CA ASP A 81 -24.50 -3.58 3.13
C ASP A 81 -24.73 -5.09 3.05
N VAL A 82 -25.46 -5.64 4.02
CA VAL A 82 -25.61 -7.10 4.16
C VAL A 82 -26.13 -7.76 2.89
N ASP A 83 -27.13 -7.18 2.22
CA ASP A 83 -27.71 -7.77 1.01
C ASP A 83 -26.75 -7.62 -0.18
N GLY A 84 -26.14 -6.43 -0.33
CA GLY A 84 -25.16 -6.16 -1.38
C GLY A 84 -23.89 -7.02 -1.27
N ASP A 85 -23.31 -7.10 -0.08
CA ASP A 85 -22.12 -7.92 0.20
C ASP A 85 -22.35 -9.41 -0.06
N LEU A 86 -23.53 -9.92 0.31
CA LEU A 86 -23.88 -11.30 0.05
C LEU A 86 -24.08 -11.56 -1.44
N GLN A 87 -24.68 -10.62 -2.17
CA GLN A 87 -24.82 -10.71 -3.62
C GLN A 87 -23.44 -10.68 -4.31
N GLU A 88 -22.57 -9.73 -3.94
CA GLU A 88 -21.20 -9.62 -4.43
C GLU A 88 -20.42 -10.93 -4.24
N ILE A 89 -20.52 -11.54 -3.05
CA ILE A 89 -19.84 -12.81 -2.76
C ILE A 89 -20.37 -13.96 -3.63
N GLU A 90 -21.68 -14.07 -3.83
CA GLU A 90 -22.26 -15.11 -4.69
C GLU A 90 -21.84 -14.92 -6.16
N GLU A 91 -21.93 -13.70 -6.69
CA GLU A 91 -21.50 -13.38 -8.06
C GLU A 91 -19.99 -13.64 -8.25
N LEU A 92 -19.17 -13.29 -7.25
CA LEU A 92 -17.74 -13.58 -7.26
C LEU A 92 -17.46 -15.09 -7.27
N LYS A 93 -18.23 -15.89 -6.51
CA LYS A 93 -18.11 -17.35 -6.52
C LYS A 93 -18.42 -17.94 -7.90
N GLU A 94 -19.39 -17.39 -8.62
CA GLU A 94 -19.70 -17.79 -10.00
C GLU A 94 -18.54 -17.46 -10.93
N TYR A 95 -18.01 -16.23 -10.87
CA TYR A 95 -16.86 -15.81 -11.67
C TYR A 95 -15.62 -16.68 -11.40
N LEU A 96 -15.37 -17.01 -10.14
CA LEU A 96 -14.21 -17.80 -9.74
C LEU A 96 -14.27 -19.25 -10.22
N GLN A 97 -15.42 -19.77 -10.66
CA GLN A 97 -15.47 -21.10 -11.28
C GLN A 97 -14.61 -21.20 -12.55
N TYR A 98 -14.33 -20.07 -13.20
CA TYR A 98 -13.43 -20.01 -14.36
C TYR A 98 -11.94 -20.05 -13.99
N GLN A 99 -11.59 -19.96 -12.70
CA GLN A 99 -10.21 -19.97 -12.26
C GLN A 99 -9.63 -21.40 -12.28
N SER A 100 -8.68 -21.63 -13.18
CA SER A 100 -8.08 -22.96 -13.39
C SER A 100 -7.24 -23.47 -12.21
N THR A 101 -6.82 -22.60 -11.30
CA THR A 101 -5.93 -22.95 -10.18
C THR A 101 -6.64 -23.37 -8.90
N LEU A 102 -7.98 -23.34 -8.83
CA LEU A 102 -8.73 -23.61 -7.60
C LEU A 102 -8.39 -24.96 -6.95
N ALA A 103 -8.25 -26.02 -7.74
CA ALA A 103 -7.89 -27.35 -7.23
C ALA A 103 -6.47 -27.38 -6.63
N TYR A 104 -5.53 -26.64 -7.23
CA TYR A 104 -4.15 -26.53 -6.73
C TYR A 104 -4.09 -25.71 -5.45
N LEU A 105 -4.84 -24.61 -5.36
CA LEU A 105 -4.94 -23.81 -4.12
C LEU A 105 -5.53 -24.65 -2.98
N LYS A 106 -6.54 -25.47 -3.27
CA LYS A 106 -7.15 -26.38 -2.30
C LYS A 106 -6.21 -27.49 -1.81
N ALA A 107 -5.34 -27.99 -2.68
CA ALA A 107 -4.31 -28.97 -2.33
C ALA A 107 -3.08 -28.35 -1.66
N GLY A 108 -2.83 -27.05 -1.90
CA GLY A 108 -1.60 -26.36 -1.57
C GLY A 108 -0.51 -26.56 -2.64
N VAL A 109 0.46 -25.64 -2.63
CA VAL A 109 1.66 -25.69 -3.47
C VAL A 109 2.87 -25.73 -2.53
N PRO A 110 3.58 -26.87 -2.42
CA PRO A 110 4.67 -27.04 -1.46
C PRO A 110 5.70 -25.92 -1.50
N GLY A 111 5.96 -25.31 -0.33
CA GLY A 111 6.93 -24.22 -0.18
C GLY A 111 6.50 -22.87 -0.76
N GLN A 112 5.28 -22.75 -1.29
CA GLN A 112 4.79 -21.50 -1.89
C GLN A 112 3.44 -21.05 -1.29
N ILE A 113 2.43 -21.92 -1.32
CA ILE A 113 1.05 -21.59 -0.94
C ILE A 113 0.50 -22.68 -0.02
N GLU A 114 0.11 -22.29 1.18
CA GLU A 114 -0.58 -23.19 2.12
C GLU A 114 -1.97 -23.58 1.59
N PRO A 115 -2.43 -24.82 1.78
CA PRO A 115 -3.72 -25.28 1.29
C PRO A 115 -4.89 -24.42 1.78
N PHE A 116 -5.76 -23.99 0.88
CA PHE A 116 -7.03 -23.36 1.23
C PHE A 116 -8.07 -23.44 0.10
N ASP A 117 -9.34 -23.50 0.48
CA ASP A 117 -10.46 -23.55 -0.45
C ASP A 117 -11.04 -22.14 -0.62
N VAL A 118 -10.81 -21.53 -1.79
CA VAL A 118 -11.23 -20.15 -2.08
C VAL A 118 -12.75 -20.01 -1.97
N ILE A 119 -13.51 -20.92 -2.55
CA ILE A 119 -14.98 -20.87 -2.58
C ILE A 119 -15.54 -21.04 -1.16
N ARG A 120 -15.04 -22.03 -0.41
CA ARG A 120 -15.43 -22.21 0.99
C ARG A 120 -15.04 -21.03 1.87
N SER A 121 -13.93 -20.37 1.58
CA SER A 121 -13.50 -19.19 2.33
C SER A 121 -14.41 -17.99 2.04
N LEU A 122 -14.92 -17.85 0.81
CA LEU A 122 -15.98 -16.89 0.50
C LEU A 122 -17.28 -17.19 1.25
N ASP A 123 -17.67 -18.46 1.38
CA ASP A 123 -18.82 -18.84 2.23
C ASP A 123 -18.61 -18.44 3.70
N GLN A 124 -17.36 -18.52 4.21
CA GLN A 124 -17.04 -18.07 5.56
C GLN A 124 -17.19 -16.56 5.72
N ILE A 125 -16.76 -15.77 4.73
CA ILE A 125 -16.95 -14.31 4.71
C ILE A 125 -18.45 -14.01 4.67
N ALA A 126 -19.23 -14.65 3.79
CA ALA A 126 -20.69 -14.47 3.72
C ALA A 126 -21.38 -14.79 5.05
N ASN A 127 -20.96 -15.85 5.74
CA ASN A 127 -21.47 -16.16 7.08
C ASN A 127 -21.08 -15.11 8.12
N GLY A 128 -19.88 -14.53 8.02
CA GLY A 128 -19.46 -13.40 8.84
C GLY A 128 -20.35 -12.18 8.63
N VAL A 129 -20.70 -11.86 7.38
CA VAL A 129 -21.63 -10.77 7.02
C VAL A 129 -23.01 -11.03 7.66
N ARG A 130 -23.59 -12.21 7.45
CA ARG A 130 -24.90 -12.59 8.04
C ARG A 130 -24.95 -12.48 9.57
N ASN A 131 -23.83 -12.82 10.22
CA ASN A 131 -23.73 -12.83 11.67
C ASN A 131 -23.31 -11.47 12.26
N GLY A 132 -23.14 -10.43 11.45
CA GLY A 132 -22.69 -9.12 11.91
C GLY A 132 -21.27 -9.13 12.49
N SER A 133 -20.39 -9.95 11.91
CA SER A 133 -18.99 -10.11 12.38
C SER A 133 -18.04 -9.01 11.91
N TYR A 134 -18.48 -8.15 11.00
CA TYR A 134 -17.71 -7.05 10.43
C TYR A 134 -18.18 -5.70 10.99
N ALA A 135 -17.23 -4.83 11.35
CA ALA A 135 -17.56 -3.52 11.91
C ALA A 135 -17.94 -2.49 10.83
N SER A 136 -17.50 -2.70 9.59
CA SER A 136 -17.73 -1.83 8.44
C SER A 136 -17.67 -2.61 7.14
N ASP A 137 -18.29 -2.07 6.08
CA ASP A 137 -18.22 -2.62 4.72
C ASP A 137 -16.75 -2.70 4.23
N TYR A 138 -15.94 -1.71 4.60
CA TYR A 138 -14.50 -1.73 4.33
C TYR A 138 -13.80 -3.01 4.84
N GLU A 139 -14.20 -3.56 5.99
CA GLU A 139 -13.64 -4.80 6.50
C GLU A 139 -14.11 -6.05 5.73
N VAL A 140 -15.34 -6.06 5.23
CA VAL A 140 -15.87 -7.13 4.36
C VAL A 140 -15.06 -7.17 3.08
N GLN A 141 -14.99 -6.04 2.40
CA GLN A 141 -14.27 -5.85 1.14
C GLN A 141 -12.77 -6.16 1.26
N LEU A 142 -12.13 -5.69 2.33
CA LEU A 142 -10.71 -5.99 2.60
C LEU A 142 -10.50 -7.49 2.86
N SER A 143 -11.46 -8.18 3.48
CA SER A 143 -11.39 -9.62 3.71
C SER A 143 -11.45 -10.42 2.41
N ILE A 144 -12.31 -10.03 1.47
CA ILE A 144 -12.38 -10.63 0.13
C ILE A 144 -11.06 -10.40 -0.62
N ARG A 145 -10.55 -9.16 -0.60
CA ARG A 145 -9.26 -8.82 -1.21
C ARG A 145 -8.13 -9.69 -0.64
N ALA A 146 -7.99 -9.74 0.68
CA ALA A 146 -6.93 -10.48 1.36
C ALA A 146 -7.02 -11.98 1.09
N LEU A 147 -8.24 -12.53 0.97
CA LEU A 147 -8.45 -13.92 0.57
C LEU A 147 -7.89 -14.20 -0.81
N LEU A 148 -8.17 -13.36 -1.81
CA LEU A 148 -7.65 -13.57 -3.17
C LEU A 148 -6.14 -13.30 -3.26
N ASP A 149 -5.61 -12.33 -2.52
CA ASP A 149 -4.16 -12.10 -2.45
C ASP A 149 -3.40 -13.33 -1.94
N ARG A 150 -3.99 -14.08 -1.01
CA ARG A 150 -3.43 -15.33 -0.48
C ARG A 150 -3.25 -16.41 -1.55
N ALA A 151 -3.93 -16.31 -2.69
CA ALA A 151 -3.75 -17.23 -3.81
C ALA A 151 -2.36 -17.11 -4.47
N GLY A 152 -1.60 -16.04 -4.22
CA GLY A 152 -0.26 -15.87 -4.81
C GLY A 152 -0.28 -15.73 -6.34
N ASP A 153 -1.42 -15.39 -6.91
CA ASP A 153 -1.60 -15.19 -8.35
C ASP A 153 -1.90 -13.72 -8.62
N PHE A 154 -0.97 -13.04 -9.27
CA PHE A 154 -1.12 -11.61 -9.53
C PHE A 154 -2.17 -11.29 -10.60
N HIS A 155 -2.73 -12.30 -11.27
CA HIS A 155 -3.88 -12.19 -12.17
C HIS A 155 -5.21 -12.50 -11.47
N LEU A 156 -5.18 -13.13 -10.30
CA LEU A 156 -6.37 -13.42 -9.50
C LEU A 156 -6.49 -12.39 -8.38
N TYR A 157 -7.22 -11.32 -8.63
CA TYR A 157 -7.42 -10.28 -7.63
C TYR A 157 -8.78 -9.62 -7.77
N TYR A 158 -9.29 -9.17 -6.62
CA TYR A 158 -10.49 -8.35 -6.49
C TYR A 158 -10.05 -6.92 -6.16
N ILE A 159 -10.64 -5.91 -6.78
CA ILE A 159 -10.39 -4.50 -6.41
C ILE A 159 -11.70 -3.97 -5.82
N PRO A 160 -11.83 -3.98 -4.48
CA PRO A 160 -12.99 -3.41 -3.82
C PRO A 160 -13.04 -1.89 -3.98
N ASP A 161 -14.23 -1.33 -4.13
CA ASP A 161 -14.41 0.11 -4.37
C ASP A 161 -13.89 0.95 -3.19
N LEU A 162 -14.17 0.57 -1.94
CA LEU A 162 -13.73 1.27 -0.74
C LEU A 162 -12.20 1.29 -0.59
N THR A 163 -11.49 0.31 -1.15
CA THR A 163 -10.02 0.30 -1.14
C THR A 163 -9.39 1.25 -2.17
N THR A 164 -10.18 1.78 -3.10
CA THR A 164 -9.70 2.67 -4.17
C THR A 164 -9.96 4.15 -3.90
N ILE A 165 -10.84 4.49 -2.95
CA ILE A 165 -11.12 5.88 -2.56
C ILE A 165 -9.84 6.54 -2.04
N PHE A 166 -9.02 5.79 -1.30
CA PHE A 166 -7.79 6.28 -0.72
C PHE A 166 -6.55 5.41 -1.03
N SER A 167 -5.49 5.99 -1.60
CA SER A 167 -4.15 5.38 -1.80
C SER A 167 -3.13 5.69 -0.68
N PHE A 168 -3.11 4.94 0.42
CA PHE A 168 -2.24 5.28 1.56
C PHE A 168 -0.73 5.19 1.27
N ARG A 169 0.02 6.29 1.41
CA ARG A 169 1.48 6.33 1.15
C ARG A 169 2.32 6.83 2.31
N ARG A 170 3.33 6.05 2.67
CA ARG A 170 4.37 6.41 3.66
C ARG A 170 5.28 7.48 3.08
N ARG A 171 5.38 8.61 3.79
CA ARG A 171 6.36 9.66 3.48
C ARG A 171 7.76 9.08 3.69
N GLU A 172 8.62 9.19 2.67
CA GLU A 172 9.97 8.59 2.66
C GLU A 172 9.98 7.05 2.83
N GLY A 173 8.84 6.38 2.61
CA GLY A 173 8.72 4.93 2.71
C GLY A 173 9.09 4.17 1.45
N SER A 174 9.71 4.79 0.45
CA SER A 174 10.24 4.07 -0.71
C SER A 174 11.60 3.52 -0.33
N LEU A 175 11.75 2.19 -0.36
CA LEU A 175 12.99 1.50 -0.03
C LEU A 175 13.60 0.89 -1.29
N ILE A 176 14.92 0.84 -1.35
CA ILE A 176 15.68 0.11 -2.36
C ILE A 176 16.60 -0.89 -1.66
N SER A 177 16.93 -1.96 -2.37
CA SER A 177 17.92 -2.94 -1.94
C SER A 177 19.17 -2.78 -2.80
N LEU A 178 20.32 -2.53 -2.17
CA LEU A 178 21.61 -2.32 -2.85
C LEU A 178 22.70 -3.14 -2.19
N SER A 179 23.48 -3.82 -3.02
CA SER A 179 24.77 -4.38 -2.63
C SER A 179 25.88 -3.45 -3.12
N SER A 180 26.88 -3.18 -2.28
CA SER A 180 27.99 -2.28 -2.61
C SER A 180 28.93 -2.86 -3.67
N ASP A 181 29.00 -4.19 -3.78
CA ASP A 181 29.97 -4.91 -4.63
C ASP A 181 29.33 -6.06 -5.44
N ALA A 182 28.00 -6.18 -5.41
CA ALA A 182 27.23 -7.27 -6.01
C ALA A 182 27.56 -8.68 -5.46
N LEU A 183 28.32 -8.77 -4.36
CA LEU A 183 28.68 -10.03 -3.70
C LEU A 183 28.16 -10.09 -2.26
N GLN A 184 28.18 -8.96 -1.55
CA GLN A 184 27.64 -8.83 -0.21
C GLN A 184 26.11 -8.85 -0.24
N VAL A 185 25.54 -9.33 0.87
CA VAL A 185 24.09 -9.30 1.11
C VAL A 185 23.61 -7.85 0.96
N PRO A 186 22.63 -7.58 0.09
CA PRO A 186 22.11 -6.24 -0.11
C PRO A 186 21.55 -5.63 1.18
N GLN A 187 21.78 -4.33 1.35
CA GLN A 187 21.23 -3.54 2.43
C GLN A 187 20.08 -2.67 1.92
N LEU A 188 19.15 -2.34 2.83
CA LEU A 188 18.02 -1.48 2.51
C LEU A 188 18.38 -0.02 2.71
N PHE A 189 18.02 0.82 1.74
CA PHE A 189 18.18 2.27 1.82
C PHE A 189 16.88 2.99 1.45
N PRO A 190 16.62 4.18 2.02
CA PRO A 190 15.56 5.04 1.52
C PRO A 190 15.89 5.53 0.11
N ARG A 191 14.96 5.38 -0.83
CA ARG A 191 15.14 5.82 -2.23
C ARG A 191 15.48 7.31 -2.33
N ASN A 192 14.88 8.13 -1.48
CA ASN A 192 15.12 9.58 -1.47
C ASN A 192 16.56 9.94 -1.10
N ASP A 193 17.26 9.09 -0.35
CA ASP A 193 18.67 9.33 -0.03
C ASP A 193 19.56 9.14 -1.25
N MET A 194 19.24 8.19 -2.14
CA MET A 194 19.98 8.05 -3.41
C MET A 194 19.81 9.27 -4.29
N LEU A 195 18.59 9.78 -4.41
CA LEU A 195 18.34 11.01 -5.16
C LEU A 195 19.16 12.17 -4.59
N ARG A 196 19.24 12.28 -3.26
CA ARG A 196 20.05 13.30 -2.59
C ARG A 196 21.55 13.07 -2.78
N GLN A 197 22.02 11.83 -2.85
CA GLN A 197 23.39 11.50 -3.17
C GLN A 197 23.76 12.09 -4.54
N ASP A 198 22.93 11.85 -5.55
CA ASP A 198 23.15 12.31 -6.91
C ASP A 198 23.13 13.85 -7.02
N THR A 199 22.26 14.53 -6.26
CA THR A 199 22.10 15.99 -6.36
C THR A 199 22.98 16.80 -5.42
N THR A 200 23.36 16.26 -4.26
CA THR A 200 24.04 17.02 -3.19
C THR A 200 25.29 16.34 -2.64
N GLY A 201 25.64 15.15 -3.13
CA GLY A 201 26.74 14.35 -2.55
C GLY A 201 26.42 13.76 -1.18
N PHE A 202 25.14 13.73 -0.79
CA PHE A 202 24.70 13.12 0.46
C PHE A 202 25.15 11.66 0.53
N THR A 203 25.78 11.23 1.63
CA THR A 203 26.16 9.83 1.84
C THR A 203 25.01 9.06 2.47
N PRO A 204 24.38 8.10 1.75
CA PRO A 204 23.27 7.35 2.30
C PRO A 204 23.70 6.37 3.39
N SER A 205 22.79 6.15 4.35
CA SER A 205 22.97 5.19 5.44
C SER A 205 21.94 4.08 5.33
N ALA A 206 22.36 2.83 5.51
CA ALA A 206 21.48 1.68 5.50
C ALA A 206 20.43 1.75 6.64
N VAL A 207 19.23 1.24 6.37
CA VAL A 207 18.18 1.02 7.37
C VAL A 207 18.49 -0.29 8.08
N LEU A 208 18.69 -0.23 9.40
CA LEU A 208 18.98 -1.39 10.23
C LEU A 208 17.71 -2.05 10.76
N SER A 209 16.75 -1.22 11.20
CA SER A 209 15.49 -1.71 11.73
C SER A 209 14.30 -0.82 11.38
N ILE A 210 13.14 -1.46 11.27
CA ILE A 210 11.83 -0.86 11.02
C ILE A 210 10.95 -1.24 12.21
N ASN A 211 10.44 -0.25 12.94
CA ASN A 211 9.65 -0.45 14.16
C ASN A 211 10.33 -1.39 15.19
N GLY A 212 11.66 -1.27 15.33
CA GLY A 212 12.46 -2.08 16.25
C GLY A 212 12.78 -3.52 15.78
N ARG A 213 12.28 -3.94 14.60
CA ARG A 213 12.58 -5.24 13.99
C ARG A 213 13.63 -5.09 12.90
N ASN A 214 14.45 -6.11 12.65
CA ASN A 214 15.40 -6.11 11.53
C ASN A 214 14.70 -5.67 10.23
N ALA A 215 15.32 -4.75 9.48
CA ALA A 215 14.67 -4.11 8.35
C ALA A 215 14.27 -5.09 7.25
N SER A 216 15.15 -6.04 6.90
CA SER A 216 14.89 -7.04 5.86
C SER A 216 13.78 -8.00 6.31
N GLU A 217 13.83 -8.49 7.55
CA GLU A 217 12.79 -9.36 8.11
C GLU A 217 11.42 -8.65 8.17
N TYR A 218 11.40 -7.35 8.49
CA TYR A 218 10.17 -6.57 8.48
C TYR A 218 9.60 -6.49 7.05
N VAL A 219 10.42 -6.15 6.06
CA VAL A 219 9.99 -6.04 4.65
C VAL A 219 9.52 -7.40 4.13
N GLU A 220 10.21 -8.48 4.46
CA GLU A 220 9.80 -9.84 4.09
C GLU A 220 8.43 -10.18 4.69
N SER A 221 8.26 -9.99 6.00
CA SER A 221 6.98 -10.21 6.69
C SER A 221 5.85 -9.35 6.11
N PHE A 222 6.11 -8.08 5.84
CA PHE A 222 5.16 -7.17 5.19
C PHE A 222 4.80 -7.64 3.78
N SER A 223 5.78 -8.08 2.99
CA SER A 223 5.59 -8.50 1.60
C SER A 223 4.83 -9.81 1.47
N SER A 224 4.81 -10.65 2.52
CA SER A 224 4.18 -11.97 2.52
C SER A 224 2.69 -11.95 2.12
N GLY A 225 2.00 -10.84 2.37
CA GLY A 225 0.61 -10.70 1.98
C GLY A 225 0.38 -10.17 0.55
N THR A 226 1.42 -9.92 -0.23
CA THR A 226 1.27 -9.57 -1.65
C THR A 226 0.97 -10.81 -2.50
N ASN A 227 0.30 -10.62 -3.63
CA ASN A 227 -0.28 -11.66 -4.48
C ASN A 227 0.71 -12.35 -5.44
N PHE A 228 1.97 -12.53 -5.02
CA PHE A 228 2.95 -13.33 -5.78
C PHE A 228 3.24 -14.65 -5.05
N HIS A 229 3.23 -15.77 -5.78
CA HIS A 229 3.49 -17.11 -5.24
C HIS A 229 4.96 -17.30 -4.81
N ASN A 230 5.89 -16.55 -5.40
CA ASN A 230 7.31 -16.62 -5.08
C ASN A 230 7.69 -15.57 -4.02
N ALA A 231 8.37 -15.98 -2.94
CA ALA A 231 8.78 -15.11 -1.85
C ALA A 231 9.71 -13.98 -2.28
N ASP A 232 10.68 -14.24 -3.17
CA ASP A 232 11.58 -13.23 -3.70
C ASP A 232 10.82 -12.20 -4.56
N ALA A 233 9.83 -12.64 -5.33
CA ALA A 233 8.96 -11.75 -6.10
C ALA A 233 8.15 -10.83 -5.19
N ARG A 234 7.60 -11.34 -4.09
CA ARG A 234 6.92 -10.54 -3.06
C ARG A 234 7.87 -9.51 -2.44
N TYR A 235 9.06 -9.94 -2.02
CA TYR A 235 10.07 -9.05 -1.44
C TYR A 235 10.49 -7.94 -2.43
N ASN A 236 10.79 -8.31 -3.67
CA ASN A 236 11.14 -7.36 -4.74
C ASN A 236 9.98 -6.45 -5.16
N ASN A 237 8.72 -6.86 -4.93
CA ASN A 237 7.55 -6.01 -5.13
C ASN A 237 7.44 -4.92 -4.06
N ALA A 238 7.84 -5.23 -2.81
CA ALA A 238 7.86 -4.26 -1.72
C ALA A 238 8.82 -3.09 -1.98
N LEU A 239 9.89 -3.32 -2.74
CA LEU A 239 10.95 -2.34 -2.99
C LEU A 239 10.77 -1.57 -4.31
N SER A 240 11.25 -0.34 -4.34
CA SER A 240 11.38 0.46 -5.56
C SER A 240 12.36 -0.21 -6.52
N ASN A 241 11.94 -0.43 -7.77
CA ASN A 241 12.78 -1.03 -8.79
C ASN A 241 12.89 -0.09 -10.02
N PRO A 242 14.10 0.39 -10.38
CA PRO A 242 14.28 1.31 -11.49
C PRO A 242 13.95 0.68 -12.85
N VAL A 243 14.11 -0.63 -13.02
CA VAL A 243 13.73 -1.34 -14.24
C VAL A 243 12.20 -1.34 -14.39
N ARG A 244 11.47 -1.65 -13.30
CA ARG A 244 10.00 -1.60 -13.30
C ARG A 244 9.49 -0.15 -13.49
N ALA A 245 10.19 0.84 -12.94
CA ALA A 245 9.91 2.25 -13.20
C ALA A 245 10.09 2.61 -14.68
N ALA A 246 11.14 2.10 -15.35
CA ALA A 246 11.35 2.36 -16.78
C ALA A 246 10.21 1.82 -17.65
N PHE A 247 9.62 0.67 -17.29
CA PHE A 247 8.47 0.11 -18.02
C PHE A 247 7.14 0.81 -17.71
N ARG A 248 6.92 1.23 -16.46
CA ARG A 248 5.62 1.77 -15.99
C ARG A 248 5.58 3.30 -15.86
N GLY A 249 6.69 3.97 -16.17
CA GLY A 249 6.91 5.40 -15.91
C GLY A 249 7.26 5.74 -14.45
N PHE A 250 6.83 4.91 -13.49
CA PHE A 250 7.09 5.12 -12.08
C PHE A 250 7.03 3.82 -11.28
N ASP A 251 7.86 3.69 -10.26
CA ASP A 251 7.79 2.61 -9.28
C ASP A 251 8.50 3.00 -7.99
N ASP A 252 7.76 2.94 -6.89
CA ASP A 252 8.25 3.27 -5.55
C ASP A 252 8.17 2.08 -4.57
N GLY A 253 7.81 0.90 -5.08
CA GLY A 253 7.60 -0.30 -4.28
C GLY A 253 6.29 -0.28 -3.49
N PHE A 254 5.73 -1.47 -3.27
CA PHE A 254 4.51 -1.66 -2.48
C PHE A 254 4.70 -1.28 -1.01
N PHE A 255 5.93 -1.30 -0.49
CA PHE A 255 6.23 -0.80 0.85
C PHE A 255 5.93 0.70 0.99
N ARG A 256 6.00 1.51 -0.08
CA ARG A 256 5.60 2.91 0.00
C ARG A 256 4.09 3.07 0.09
N SER A 257 3.33 2.27 -0.66
CA SER A 257 1.88 2.43 -0.83
C SER A 257 1.17 1.09 -0.73
N SER A 258 0.45 0.84 0.37
CA SER A 258 -0.23 -0.44 0.60
C SER A 258 -1.60 -0.26 1.24
N TYR A 259 -2.57 -1.04 0.77
CA TYR A 259 -3.87 -1.20 1.42
C TYR A 259 -3.83 -2.14 2.64
N MET A 260 -2.75 -2.94 2.78
CA MET A 260 -2.70 -4.09 3.70
C MET A 260 -2.33 -3.78 5.16
N SER A 261 -1.68 -2.65 5.45
CA SER A 261 -1.34 -2.31 6.84
C SER A 261 -1.28 -0.80 7.05
N LEU A 262 -2.42 -0.27 7.49
CA LEU A 262 -2.48 1.03 8.16
C LEU A 262 -2.20 0.92 9.66
N LYS A 263 -2.44 -0.25 10.25
CA LYS A 263 -2.32 -0.51 11.69
C LYS A 263 -0.87 -0.39 12.21
N ASP A 264 0.14 -0.68 11.40
CA ASP A 264 1.56 -0.56 11.79
C ASP A 264 2.16 0.83 11.50
N THR A 265 1.31 1.85 11.33
CA THR A 265 1.72 3.24 11.08
C THR A 265 1.62 4.02 12.40
N PRO A 266 2.65 4.77 12.82
CA PRO A 266 3.82 5.22 12.07
C PRO A 266 4.96 4.21 11.96
N ILE A 267 5.66 4.26 10.81
CA ILE A 267 6.92 3.54 10.63
C ILE A 267 8.09 4.36 11.16
N HIS A 268 8.93 3.73 11.98
CA HIS A 268 10.16 4.26 12.53
C HIS A 268 11.38 3.53 11.96
N LEU A 269 12.18 4.24 11.16
CA LEU A 269 13.43 3.73 10.61
C LEU A 269 14.59 4.05 11.55
N THR A 270 15.32 3.03 11.97
CA THR A 270 16.62 3.19 12.63
C THR A 270 17.71 2.95 11.59
N ARG A 271 18.68 3.87 11.51
CA ARG A 271 19.70 3.87 10.46
C ARG A 271 21.08 3.59 11.03
N ALA A 272 21.95 3.05 10.20
CA ALA A 272 23.37 2.97 10.49
C ALA A 272 23.94 4.39 10.65
N LEU A 273 24.99 4.54 11.45
CA LEU A 273 25.78 5.77 11.45
C LEU A 273 26.35 5.96 10.04
N ALA A 274 26.21 7.17 9.49
CA ALA A 274 26.82 7.52 8.22
C ALA A 274 28.33 7.30 8.34
N ARG A 275 28.86 6.30 7.63
CA ARG A 275 30.30 6.17 7.50
C ARG A 275 30.77 7.33 6.64
N GLN A 276 31.77 8.07 7.11
CA GLN A 276 32.45 9.04 6.25
C GLN A 276 32.97 8.31 5.00
N PRO A 277 32.94 8.94 3.82
CA PRO A 277 33.51 8.32 2.63
C PRO A 277 34.97 7.95 2.90
N ILE A 278 35.34 6.73 2.53
CA ILE A 278 36.73 6.24 2.54
C ILE A 278 37.52 7.04 1.51
#